data_AF-A0AAV2F955-F1
#
_entry.id   AF-A0AAV2F955-F1
#
_cell.length_a   1.000
_cell.length_b   1.000
_cell.length_c   1.000
_cell.angle_alpha   90.00
_cell.angle_beta   90.00
_cell.angle_gamma   90.00
#
_symmetry.space_group_name_H-M   'P 1'
#
loop_
_entity.id
_entity.type
_entity.pdbx_description
1 polymer ?
#
loop_
_entity_poly.entity_id
_entity_poly.type
_entity_poly.pdbx_seq_one_letter_code
_entity_poly.pdbx_strand_id
1 'polypeptide(L)'
;MNFKVYLGERSKASQNKPLAQLDFPNLPVGLKGVEKVTLSLDIDAKGALNVLAEHQATGRNLKLVVEGVGVKGKLMVTDEEVEKMVREGEEHKLENEESANRAVAASAMLSYACAMTTRGGHQTT
;
A
#
# COMPACT_ATOMS: atom_id res chain seq x y z
N MET A 1 -25.40 3.19 18.75
CA MET A 1 -24.60 2.13 19.41
C MET A 1 -23.20 2.18 18.83
N ASN A 2 -22.15 2.00 19.63
CA ASN A 2 -20.76 2.12 19.19
C ASN A 2 -19.94 0.88 19.51
N PHE A 3 -19.14 0.41 18.55
CA PHE A 3 -18.23 -0.72 18.69
C PHE A 3 -16.81 -0.25 18.37
N LYS A 4 -15.86 -0.59 19.23
CA LYS A 4 -14.45 -0.23 19.05
C LYS A 4 -13.62 -1.49 18.88
N VAL A 5 -12.77 -1.50 17.86
CA VAL A 5 -11.87 -2.59 17.52
C VAL A 5 -10.45 -2.20 17.94
N TYR A 6 -9.78 -3.10 18.65
CA TYR A 6 -8.42 -2.90 19.16
C TYR A 6 -7.53 -4.08 18.75
N LEU A 7 -6.24 -3.80 18.57
CA LEU A 7 -5.19 -4.78 18.33
C LEU A 7 -4.18 -4.76 19.47
N GLY A 8 -3.95 -5.91 20.07
CA GLY A 8 -2.91 -6.11 21.08
C GLY A 8 -3.15 -7.34 21.93
N GLU A 9 -2.10 -7.75 22.65
CA GLU A 9 -2.08 -8.97 23.47
C GLU A 9 -2.47 -8.70 24.93
N ARG A 10 -2.66 -7.43 25.32
CA ARG A 10 -2.96 -7.06 26.70
C ARG A 10 -4.44 -7.27 27.02
N SER A 11 -4.72 -7.62 28.26
CA SER A 11 -6.07 -7.90 28.77
C SER A 11 -7.00 -6.69 28.77
N LYS A 12 -6.44 -5.47 28.86
CA LYS A 12 -7.22 -4.22 28.90
C LYS A 12 -7.22 -3.56 27.53
N ALA A 13 -8.41 -3.33 26.97
CA ALA A 13 -8.58 -2.65 25.68
C ALA A 13 -7.96 -1.24 25.64
N SER A 14 -7.94 -0.52 26.77
CA SER A 14 -7.31 0.81 26.85
C SER A 14 -5.79 0.82 26.67
N GLN A 15 -5.14 -0.34 26.79
CA GLN A 15 -3.70 -0.48 26.64
C GLN A 15 -3.29 -1.05 25.28
N ASN A 16 -4.27 -1.37 24.43
CA ASN A 16 -4.09 -1.91 23.10
C ASN A 16 -4.24 -0.79 22.04
N LYS A 17 -3.70 -1.02 20.84
CA LYS A 17 -3.76 -0.04 19.75
C LYS A 17 -5.19 0.01 19.20
N PRO A 18 -5.85 1.19 19.12
CA PRO A 18 -7.14 1.30 18.46
C PRO A 18 -6.95 1.08 16.95
N LEU A 19 -7.83 0.27 16.35
CA LEU A 19 -7.85 0.04 14.90
C LEU A 19 -8.99 0.77 14.23
N ALA A 20 -10.22 0.58 14.72
CA ALA A 20 -11.41 1.15 14.10
C ALA A 20 -12.52 1.38 15.12
N GLN A 21 -13.44 2.27 14.77
CA GLN A 21 -14.69 2.47 15.49
C GLN A 21 -15.85 2.43 14.51
N LEU A 22 -16.88 1.65 14.86
CA LEU A 22 -18.11 1.49 14.11
C LEU A 22 -19.24 2.11 14.93
N ASP A 23 -19.85 3.15 14.37
CA ASP A 23 -20.99 3.81 14.98
C ASP A 23 -22.23 3.54 14.14
N PHE A 24 -23.26 2.97 14.78
CA PHE A 24 -24.59 2.87 14.20
C PHE A 24 -25.44 4.04 14.71
N PRO A 25 -25.65 5.09 13.89
CA PRO A 25 -26.48 6.21 14.26
C PRO A 25 -27.96 5.82 14.18
N ASN A 26 -28.75 6.33 15.13
CA ASN A 26 -30.22 6.23 15.13
C ASN A 26 -30.73 4.81 14.87
N LEU A 27 -30.31 3.85 15.70
CA LEU A 27 -30.99 2.56 15.77
C LEU A 27 -32.29 2.75 16.57
N PRO A 28 -33.44 2.24 16.07
CA PRO A 28 -34.64 2.20 16.87
C PRO A 28 -34.33 1.42 18.14
N VAL A 29 -34.62 2.01 19.31
CA VAL A 29 -34.33 1.36 20.59
C VAL A 29 -35.34 0.22 20.76
N GLY A 30 -35.05 -0.95 20.21
CA GLY A 30 -35.82 -2.15 20.46
C GLY A 30 -35.76 -2.54 21.94
N LEU A 31 -36.70 -3.39 22.38
CA LEU A 31 -36.68 -3.99 23.72
C LEU A 31 -35.27 -4.52 24.01
N LYS A 32 -34.64 -4.03 25.10
CA LYS A 32 -33.29 -4.42 25.52
C LYS A 32 -33.18 -5.95 25.50
N GLY A 33 -32.39 -6.49 24.57
CA GLY A 33 -32.18 -7.93 24.40
C GLY A 33 -32.68 -8.54 23.08
N VAL A 34 -33.41 -7.80 22.25
CA VAL A 34 -33.92 -8.33 20.96
C VAL A 34 -33.13 -7.85 19.73
N GLU A 35 -32.52 -6.67 19.80
CA GLU A 35 -31.72 -6.12 18.69
C GLU A 35 -30.44 -6.97 18.52
N LYS A 36 -30.42 -7.80 17.47
CA LYS A 36 -29.28 -8.66 17.13
C LYS A 36 -28.38 -7.94 16.12
N VAL A 37 -27.19 -7.57 16.56
CA VAL A 37 -26.09 -7.10 15.70
C VAL A 37 -25.13 -8.25 15.49
N THR A 38 -24.89 -8.61 14.23
CA THR A 38 -23.88 -9.61 13.87
C THR A 38 -22.61 -8.89 13.45
N LEU A 39 -21.49 -9.26 14.07
CA LEU A 39 -20.16 -8.73 13.76
C LEU A 39 -19.32 -9.87 13.20
N SER A 40 -18.82 -9.70 11.98
CA SER A 40 -17.90 -10.61 11.33
C SER A 40 -16.56 -9.92 11.13
N LEU A 41 -15.50 -10.59 11.59
CA LEU A 41 -14.12 -10.12 11.54
C LEU A 41 -13.34 -11.15 10.73
N ASP A 42 -12.80 -10.71 9.60
CA ASP A 42 -12.03 -11.58 8.71
C ASP A 42 -10.67 -10.96 8.40
N ILE A 43 -9.62 -11.77 8.40
CA ILE A 43 -8.25 -11.33 8.15
C ILE A 43 -7.78 -11.99 6.86
N ASP A 44 -7.51 -11.17 5.85
CA ASP A 44 -7.01 -11.64 4.57
C ASP A 44 -5.52 -12.03 4.64
N ALA A 45 -5.07 -12.84 3.66
CA ALA A 45 -3.66 -13.23 3.52
C ALA A 45 -2.67 -12.05 3.39
N LYS A 46 -3.17 -10.86 3.04
CA LYS A 46 -2.41 -9.60 2.97
C LYS A 46 -2.29 -8.87 4.32
N GLY A 47 -2.96 -9.36 5.37
CA GLY A 47 -3.04 -8.69 6.67
C GLY A 47 -3.97 -7.47 6.68
N ALA A 48 -4.98 -7.46 5.81
CA ALA A 48 -6.10 -6.52 5.88
C ALA A 48 -7.21 -7.13 6.76
N LEU A 49 -7.77 -6.33 7.66
CA LEU A 49 -8.90 -6.71 8.50
C LEU A 49 -10.19 -6.19 7.88
N ASN A 50 -11.05 -7.12 7.48
CA ASN A 50 -12.41 -6.86 7.04
C ASN A 50 -13.34 -6.91 8.24
N VAL A 51 -13.92 -5.77 8.60
CA VAL A 51 -14.94 -5.68 9.63
C VAL A 51 -16.30 -5.47 8.96
N LEU A 52 -17.19 -6.43 9.15
CA LEU A 52 -18.56 -6.40 8.68
C LEU A 52 -19.49 -6.35 9.88
N ALA A 53 -20.37 -5.36 9.92
CA ALA A 53 -21.37 -5.21 10.95
C ALA A 53 -22.75 -5.13 10.30
N GLU A 54 -23.61 -6.08 10.62
CA GLU A 54 -24.97 -6.17 10.11
C GLU A 54 -25.99 -6.07 11.23
N HIS A 55 -26.96 -5.19 11.05
CA HIS A 55 -28.07 -5.01 11.99
C HIS A 55 -29.33 -5.70 11.47
N GLN A 56 -29.74 -6.81 12.09
CA GLN A 56 -30.86 -7.62 11.58
C GLN A 56 -32.20 -6.88 11.53
N ALA A 57 -32.47 -5.96 12.45
CA ALA A 57 -33.78 -5.29 12.51
C ALA A 57 -33.90 -4.09 11.54
N THR A 58 -32.79 -3.53 11.07
CA THR A 58 -32.81 -2.37 10.15
C THR A 58 -32.24 -2.70 8.77
N GLY A 59 -31.64 -3.88 8.58
CA GLY A 59 -30.97 -4.28 7.34
C GLY A 59 -29.76 -3.39 7.00
N ARG A 60 -29.28 -2.59 7.95
CA ARG A 60 -28.13 -1.70 7.74
C ARG A 60 -26.84 -2.48 7.91
N ASN A 61 -26.00 -2.39 6.88
CA ASN A 61 -24.69 -3.03 6.85
C ASN A 61 -23.61 -1.95 6.81
N LEU A 62 -22.63 -2.06 7.69
CA LEU A 62 -21.42 -1.24 7.71
C LEU A 62 -20.23 -2.16 7.42
N LYS A 63 -19.51 -1.86 6.35
CA LYS A 63 -18.26 -2.53 5.98
C LYS A 63 -17.11 -1.55 6.16
N LEU A 64 -16.09 -1.96 6.89
CA LEU A 64 -14.82 -1.25 7.00
C LEU A 64 -13.69 -2.23 6.66
N VAL A 65 -12.82 -1.81 5.75
CA VAL A 65 -11.58 -2.52 5.45
C VAL A 65 -10.46 -1.72 6.10
N VAL A 66 -9.75 -2.34 7.03
CA VAL A 66 -8.59 -1.75 7.70
C VAL A 66 -7.34 -2.42 7.14
N GLU A 67 -6.65 -1.72 6.26
CA GLU A 67 -5.36 -2.15 5.73
C GLU A 67 -4.25 -1.85 6.75
N GLY A 68 -3.27 -2.76 6.88
CA GLY A 68 -2.11 -2.55 7.78
C GLY A 68 -2.23 -3.18 9.17
N VAL A 69 -2.97 -4.28 9.32
CA VAL A 69 -2.96 -5.10 10.55
C VAL A 69 -1.69 -5.99 10.63
N GLY A 70 -0.92 -6.10 9.54
CA GLY A 70 0.38 -6.75 9.50
C GLY A 70 1.55 -5.90 10.01
N VAL A 71 2.56 -6.56 10.60
CA VAL A 71 3.80 -6.01 11.20
C VAL A 71 4.74 -5.32 10.18
N LYS A 72 4.28 -4.95 8.99
CA LYS A 72 5.12 -4.28 8.00
C LYS A 72 4.49 -2.99 7.53
N GLY A 73 5.09 -1.90 8.00
CA GLY A 73 5.09 -0.63 7.31
C GLY A 73 3.74 0.05 7.32
N LYS A 74 3.61 1.01 8.23
CA LYS A 74 2.80 2.20 8.00
C LYS A 74 3.22 2.81 6.65
N LEU A 75 2.60 2.38 5.57
CA LEU A 75 2.57 3.12 4.32
C LEU A 75 1.20 3.78 4.30
N MET A 76 1.09 4.91 5.00
CA MET A 76 0.08 5.92 4.67
C MET A 76 0.55 6.55 3.37
N VAL A 77 0.47 5.80 2.27
CA VAL A 77 0.56 6.34 0.93
C VAL A 77 -0.89 6.35 0.49
N THR A 78 -1.50 7.53 0.45
CA THR A 78 -2.85 7.68 -0.07
C THR A 78 -2.85 7.32 -1.56
N ASP A 79 -4.01 6.98 -2.12
CA ASP A 79 -4.12 6.62 -3.54
C ASP A 79 -3.49 7.69 -4.46
N GLU A 80 -3.60 8.98 -4.08
CA GLU A 80 -2.96 10.12 -4.77
C GLU A 80 -1.42 10.04 -4.78
N GLU A 81 -0.83 9.51 -3.72
CA GLU A 81 0.61 9.44 -3.51
C GLU A 81 1.19 8.19 -4.21
N VAL A 82 0.37 7.14 -4.38
CA VAL A 82 0.65 5.99 -5.27
C VAL A 82 0.67 6.45 -6.73
N GLU A 83 -0.32 7.20 -7.19
CA GLU A 83 -0.37 7.70 -8.58
C GLU A 83 0.81 8.60 -8.90
N LYS A 84 1.20 9.47 -7.96
CA LYS A 84 2.38 10.34 -8.12
C LYS A 84 3.67 9.53 -8.27
N MET A 85 3.85 8.48 -7.47
CA MET A 85 5.02 7.60 -7.58
C MET A 85 5.04 6.80 -8.89
N VAL A 86 3.89 6.37 -9.40
CA VAL A 86 3.81 5.69 -10.70
C VAL A 86 4.22 6.64 -11.83
N ARG A 87 3.71 7.88 -11.82
CA ARG A 87 4.06 8.88 -12.82
C ARG A 87 5.55 9.24 -12.79
N GLU A 88 6.11 9.47 -11.60
CA GLU A 88 7.55 9.74 -11.44
C GLU A 88 8.39 8.54 -11.95
N GLY A 89 7.95 7.30 -11.71
CA GLY A 89 8.61 6.11 -12.24
C GLY A 89 8.61 6.02 -13.77
N GLU A 90 7.52 6.43 -14.42
CA GLU A 90 7.42 6.48 -15.88
C GLU A 90 8.30 7.58 -16.49
N GLU A 91 8.33 8.77 -15.89
CA GLU A 91 9.18 9.89 -16.33
C GLU A 91 10.67 9.53 -16.24
N HIS A 92 11.11 8.94 -15.12
CA HIS A 92 12.51 8.52 -14.95
C HIS A 92 12.93 7.38 -15.87
N LYS A 93 11.99 6.52 -16.30
CA LYS A 93 12.28 5.46 -17.26
C LYS A 93 12.61 6.03 -18.64
N LEU A 94 11.87 7.05 -19.09
CA LEU A 94 12.12 7.74 -20.35
C LEU A 94 13.47 8.47 -20.34
N GLU A 95 13.78 9.20 -19.27
CA GLU A 95 15.08 9.89 -19.13
C GLU A 95 16.27 8.91 -19.10
N ASN A 96 16.09 7.74 -18.46
CA ASN A 96 17.11 6.70 -18.43
C ASN A 96 17.32 6.06 -19.81
N GLU A 97 16.27 5.83 -20.59
CA GLU A 97 16.40 5.29 -21.95
C GLU A 97 17.15 6.26 -22.87
N GLU A 98 16.86 7.56 -22.78
CA GLU A 98 17.56 8.58 -23.57
C GLU A 98 19.04 8.70 -23.16
N SER A 99 19.32 8.66 -21.86
CA SER A 99 20.68 8.72 -21.31
C SER A 99 21.48 7.45 -21.62
N ALA A 100 20.83 6.28 -21.60
CA ALA A 100 21.43 5.02 -22.02
C ALA A 100 21.78 5.06 -23.51
N ASN A 101 20.91 5.58 -24.36
CA ASN A 101 21.19 5.69 -25.80
C ASN A 101 22.37 6.64 -26.09
N ARG A 102 22.44 7.77 -25.37
CA ARG A 102 23.62 8.66 -25.41
C ARG A 102 24.90 7.96 -24.95
N ALA A 103 24.84 7.18 -23.88
CA ALA A 103 25.99 6.43 -23.36
C ALA A 103 26.46 5.35 -24.35
N VAL A 104 25.53 4.64 -24.99
CA VAL A 104 25.82 3.65 -26.04
C VAL A 104 26.49 4.33 -27.23
N ALA A 105 25.96 5.45 -27.73
CA ALA A 105 26.57 6.21 -28.83
C ALA A 105 28.00 6.69 -28.49
N ALA A 106 28.22 7.21 -27.28
CA ALA A 106 29.53 7.65 -26.82
C ALA A 106 30.52 6.47 -26.71
N SER A 107 30.08 5.32 -26.18
CA SER A 107 30.90 4.11 -26.08
C SER A 107 31.29 3.56 -27.46
N ALA A 108 30.39 3.62 -28.44
CA ALA A 108 30.66 3.20 -29.81
C ALA A 108 31.74 4.08 -30.47
N MET A 109 31.66 5.40 -30.27
CA MET A 109 32.68 6.34 -30.74
C MET A 109 34.04 6.12 -30.07
N LEU A 110 34.06 5.89 -28.75
CA LEU A 110 35.28 5.58 -28.00
C LEU A 110 35.96 4.29 -28.47
N SER A 111 35.17 3.24 -28.74
CA SER A 111 35.68 1.99 -29.30
C SER A 111 36.36 2.20 -30.65
N TYR A 112 35.72 2.97 -31.54
CA TYR A 112 36.30 3.30 -32.85
C TYR A 112 37.61 4.09 -32.72
N ALA A 113 37.65 5.10 -31.85
CA ALA A 113 38.87 5.87 -31.60
C ALA A 113 40.00 5.02 -30.99
N CYS A 114 39.67 4.10 -30.06
CA CYS A 114 40.63 3.19 -29.44
C CYS A 114 41.21 2.17 -30.43
N ALA A 115 40.41 1.69 -31.39
CA ALA A 115 40.86 0.80 -32.45
C ALA A 115 41.85 1.47 -33.41
N MET A 116 41.69 2.78 -33.65
CA MET A 116 42.59 3.55 -34.52
C MET A 116 43.93 3.85 -33.85
N THR A 117 43.93 4.13 -32.54
CA THR A 117 45.17 4.41 -31.78
C THR A 117 46.00 3.15 -31.51
N THR A 118 45.36 2.00 -31.28
CA THR A 118 46.06 0.72 -31.07
C THR A 118 46.72 0.18 -32.34
N ARG A 119 46.15 0.45 -33.52
CA ARG A 119 46.76 0.12 -34.82
C ARG A 119 48.00 0.96 -35.16
N GLY A 120 48.06 2.20 -34.67
CA GLY A 120 49.24 3.07 -34.83
C GLY A 120 50.42 2.69 -33.94
N GLY A 121 50.22 1.86 -32.91
CA GLY A 121 51.25 1.49 -31.92
C GLY A 121 52.03 0.20 -32.21
N HIS A 122 51.80 -0.48 -33.35
CA HIS A 122 52.40 -1.79 -33.65
C HIS A 122 53.43 -1.79 -34.81
N GLN A 123 53.95 -0.61 -35.21
CA GLN A 123 55.00 -0.49 -36.22
C GLN A 123 56.19 0.33 -35.72
N THR A 124 56.88 -0.12 -34.68
CA THR A 124 58.29 0.26 -34.46
C THR A 124 59.00 -0.84 -33.68
N THR A 125 59.65 -1.75 -34.39
CA THR A 125 60.87 -2.45 -33.95
C THR A 125 61.64 -2.94 -35.16
#